data_AF-A0A0J1IHL1-F1
#
_entry.id   AF-A0A0J1IHL1-F1
#
_cell.length_a   1.000
_cell.length_b   1.000
_cell.length_c   1.000
_cell.angle_alpha   90.00
_cell.angle_beta   90.00
_cell.angle_gamma   90.00
#
_symmetry.space_group_name_H-M   'P 1'
#
loop_
_entity.id
_entity.type
_entity.pdbx_description
1 polymer ?
#
loop_
_entity_poly.entity_id
_entity_poly.type
_entity_poly.pdbx_seq_one_letter_code
_entity_poly.pdbx_strand_id
1 'polypeptide(L)'
;MNEFYKALSFVKENFYEPNHFIIKSIQEEAQNSEYGAGRFQLNAKSVRFRVAKTTPNKIGQFVAFWEKDDANKNQAFSCDKATDLLVINTFSSRNRLGQFVFPKEVLLKHNILKTATTKGKMAMRVYPLWDKPTNKQAIKTQKWQLEYFFEINNPNIPHSDLLKLYC
;
A
#
# COMPACT_ATOMS: atom_id res chain seq x y z
N MET A 1 -2.28 -11.79 -8.94
CA MET A 1 -3.65 -11.25 -8.79
C MET A 1 -3.53 -9.74 -8.94
N ASN A 2 -3.62 -9.21 -10.17
CA ASN A 2 -3.34 -7.79 -10.44
C ASN A 2 -4.61 -6.98 -10.76
N GLU A 3 -5.74 -7.65 -10.89
CA GLU A 3 -7.05 -7.01 -11.10
C GLU A 3 -7.56 -6.48 -9.75
N PHE A 4 -7.98 -5.22 -9.73
CA PHE A 4 -8.39 -4.54 -8.51
C PHE A 4 -9.52 -5.28 -7.79
N TYR A 5 -10.62 -5.58 -8.48
CA TYR A 5 -11.77 -6.25 -7.86
C TYR A 5 -11.43 -7.63 -7.32
N LYS A 6 -10.64 -8.41 -8.07
CA LYS A 6 -10.23 -9.74 -7.62
C LYS A 6 -9.35 -9.67 -6.37
N ALA A 7 -8.38 -8.75 -6.35
CA ALA A 7 -7.52 -8.53 -5.19
C ALA A 7 -8.30 -8.01 -3.98
N LEU A 8 -9.19 -7.05 -4.20
CA LEU A 8 -10.02 -6.49 -3.15
C LEU A 8 -10.98 -7.53 -2.57
N SER A 9 -11.68 -8.31 -3.39
CA SER A 9 -12.58 -9.37 -2.90
C SER A 9 -11.82 -10.38 -2.04
N PHE A 10 -10.65 -10.83 -2.49
CA PHE A 10 -9.81 -11.74 -1.72
C PHE A 10 -9.43 -11.15 -0.35
N VAL A 11 -8.94 -9.90 -0.32
CA VAL A 11 -8.60 -9.24 0.96
C VAL A 11 -9.83 -8.98 1.82
N LYS A 12 -10.95 -8.63 1.21
CA LYS A 12 -12.21 -8.35 1.90
C LYS A 12 -12.69 -9.57 2.66
N GLU A 13 -12.79 -10.72 1.99
CA GLU A 13 -13.25 -11.98 2.58
C GLU A 13 -12.27 -12.53 3.62
N ASN A 14 -10.96 -12.41 3.38
CA ASN A 14 -9.95 -13.02 4.25
C ASN A 14 -9.50 -12.12 5.41
N PHE A 15 -9.76 -10.81 5.35
CA PHE A 15 -9.27 -9.87 6.35
C PHE A 15 -10.26 -8.78 6.73
N TYR A 16 -10.87 -8.06 5.80
CA TYR A 16 -11.73 -6.94 6.21
C TYR A 16 -13.02 -7.40 6.89
N GLU A 17 -13.75 -8.37 6.33
CA GLU A 17 -15.02 -8.86 6.88
C GLU A 17 -14.86 -9.60 8.22
N PRO A 18 -13.90 -10.54 8.38
CA PRO A 18 -13.67 -11.21 9.68
C PRO A 18 -13.35 -10.23 10.81
N ASN A 19 -12.81 -9.07 10.48
CA ASN A 19 -12.41 -8.03 11.43
C ASN A 19 -13.40 -6.85 11.47
N HIS A 20 -14.62 -7.06 10.97
CA HIS A 20 -15.74 -6.13 11.02
C HIS A 20 -15.48 -4.75 10.38
N PHE A 21 -14.54 -4.67 9.43
CA PHE A 21 -14.34 -3.46 8.65
C PHE A 21 -15.47 -3.27 7.64
N ILE A 22 -16.01 -2.06 7.60
CA ILE A 22 -17.08 -1.69 6.67
C ILE A 22 -16.46 -1.02 5.45
N ILE A 23 -16.69 -1.60 4.27
CA ILE A 23 -16.21 -1.06 2.99
C ILE A 23 -17.36 -0.37 2.26
N LYS A 24 -17.12 0.86 1.79
CA LYS A 24 -18.07 1.64 0.97
C LYS A 24 -17.35 2.33 -0.20
N SER A 25 -18.13 2.81 -1.16
CA SER A 25 -17.64 3.69 -2.25
C SER A 25 -16.45 3.11 -3.02
N ILE A 26 -16.52 1.81 -3.35
CA ILE A 26 -15.47 1.09 -4.09
C ILE A 26 -15.41 1.62 -5.52
N GLN A 27 -14.22 2.02 -5.96
CA GLN A 27 -13.97 2.51 -7.31
C GLN A 27 -12.60 2.06 -7.80
N GLU A 28 -12.55 1.38 -8.95
CA GLU A 28 -11.31 1.08 -9.64
C GLU A 28 -10.65 2.35 -10.20
N GLU A 29 -9.32 2.39 -10.20
CA GLU A 29 -8.54 3.45 -10.83
C GLU A 29 -7.91 2.93 -12.13
N ALA A 30 -8.30 3.53 -13.27
CA ALA A 30 -7.70 3.18 -14.57
C ALA A 30 -6.18 3.43 -14.60
N GLN A 31 -5.73 4.46 -13.89
CA GLN A 31 -4.29 4.72 -13.70
C GLN A 31 -3.69 3.73 -12.71
N ASN A 32 -2.54 3.16 -13.07
CA ASN A 32 -1.86 2.12 -12.29
C ASN A 32 -2.65 0.81 -12.18
N SER A 33 -3.62 0.55 -13.07
CA SER A 33 -4.46 -0.66 -13.06
C SER A 33 -3.65 -1.96 -12.99
N GLU A 34 -2.47 -1.99 -13.59
CA GLU A 34 -1.50 -3.08 -13.47
C GLU A 34 -1.14 -3.46 -12.03
N TYR A 35 -1.30 -2.57 -11.06
CA TYR A 35 -1.01 -2.75 -9.64
C TYR A 35 -2.29 -2.84 -8.81
N GLY A 36 -3.38 -3.38 -9.37
CA GLY A 36 -4.66 -3.54 -8.68
C GLY A 36 -5.16 -2.21 -8.11
N ALA A 37 -5.10 -1.14 -8.90
CA ALA A 37 -5.35 0.20 -8.40
C ALA A 37 -6.83 0.47 -8.18
N GLY A 38 -7.17 0.93 -6.99
CA GLY A 38 -8.52 1.42 -6.70
C GLY A 38 -8.56 2.21 -5.40
N ARG A 39 -9.75 2.72 -5.09
CA ARG A 39 -10.06 3.49 -3.89
C ARG A 39 -11.36 3.03 -3.27
N PHE A 40 -11.46 3.16 -1.96
CA PHE A 40 -12.68 2.90 -1.21
C PHE A 40 -12.64 3.61 0.14
N GLN A 41 -13.77 3.64 0.82
CA GLN A 41 -13.86 3.99 2.24
C GLN A 41 -13.78 2.70 3.06
N LEU A 42 -12.92 2.68 4.07
CA LEU A 42 -12.79 1.62 5.05
C LEU A 42 -13.08 2.22 6.42
N ASN A 43 -14.21 1.87 7.02
CA ASN A 43 -14.77 2.57 8.17
C ASN A 43 -14.89 4.09 7.89
N ALA A 44 -14.09 4.90 8.58
CA ALA A 44 -14.05 6.36 8.44
C ALA A 44 -12.84 6.88 7.66
N LYS A 45 -11.99 5.99 7.10
CA LYS A 45 -10.77 6.36 6.38
C LYS A 45 -10.92 6.09 4.89
N SER A 46 -10.49 7.05 4.09
CA SER A 46 -10.28 6.86 2.66
C SER A 46 -9.01 6.04 2.42
N VAL A 47 -9.12 5.01 1.59
CA VAL A 47 -8.04 4.09 1.24
C VAL A 47 -7.76 4.19 -0.25
N ARG A 48 -6.48 4.35 -0.61
CA ARG A 48 -5.97 4.03 -1.94
C ARG A 48 -5.28 2.68 -1.87
N PHE A 49 -5.79 1.72 -2.63
CA PHE A 49 -5.41 0.32 -2.60
C PHE A 49 -4.48 0.00 -3.78
N ARG A 50 -3.43 -0.78 -3.50
CA ARG A 50 -2.49 -1.27 -4.50
C ARG A 50 -2.06 -2.70 -4.18
N VAL A 51 -1.57 -3.40 -5.21
CA VAL A 51 -0.90 -4.69 -5.14
C VAL A 51 0.53 -4.52 -5.66
N ALA A 52 1.52 -4.81 -4.82
CA ALA A 52 2.91 -4.79 -5.23
C ALA A 52 3.28 -6.04 -6.02
N LYS A 53 4.31 -5.94 -6.86
CA LYS A 53 4.80 -7.02 -7.71
C LYS A 53 6.23 -7.38 -7.36
N THR A 54 6.50 -8.67 -7.20
CA THR A 54 7.86 -9.19 -7.16
C THR A 54 8.51 -9.02 -8.54
N THR A 55 9.77 -8.60 -8.56
CA THR A 55 10.56 -8.48 -9.80
C THR A 55 11.74 -9.44 -9.73
N PRO A 56 12.04 -10.25 -10.76
CA PRO A 56 13.00 -11.36 -10.67
C PRO A 56 14.37 -11.01 -10.08
N ASN A 57 14.89 -9.82 -10.41
CA ASN A 57 16.29 -9.46 -10.13
C ASN A 57 16.47 -8.49 -8.96
N LYS A 58 15.41 -8.20 -8.19
CA LYS A 58 15.50 -7.22 -7.09
C LYS A 58 14.65 -7.67 -5.90
N ILE A 59 15.29 -7.71 -4.73
CA ILE A 59 14.64 -7.92 -3.43
C ILE A 59 13.65 -6.78 -3.17
N GLY A 60 12.53 -7.11 -2.53
CA GLY A 60 11.41 -6.19 -2.36
C GLY A 60 10.41 -6.26 -3.51
N GLN A 61 9.21 -5.77 -3.26
CA GLN A 61 8.14 -5.72 -4.24
C GLN A 61 7.96 -4.30 -4.76
N PHE A 62 7.81 -4.15 -6.07
CA PHE A 62 7.65 -2.87 -6.73
C PHE A 62 6.17 -2.50 -6.85
N VAL A 63 5.85 -1.24 -6.59
CA VAL A 63 4.48 -0.72 -6.71
C VAL A 63 4.51 0.72 -7.25
N ALA A 64 3.58 1.02 -8.15
CA ALA A 64 3.38 2.36 -8.71
C ALA A 64 2.11 3.02 -8.15
N PHE A 65 2.18 4.32 -7.93
CA PHE A 65 1.10 5.16 -7.39
C PHE A 65 1.27 6.61 -7.90
N TRP A 66 1.10 6.81 -9.20
CA TRP A 66 1.17 8.14 -9.79
C TRP A 66 -0.19 8.60 -10.32
N GLU A 67 -0.33 9.91 -10.51
CA GLU A 67 -1.45 10.56 -11.18
C GLU A 67 -0.97 11.41 -12.36
N LYS A 68 -1.90 11.90 -13.17
CA LYS A 68 -1.59 12.89 -14.21
C LYS A 68 -1.84 14.30 -13.68
N ASP A 69 -0.96 15.22 -14.02
CA ASP A 69 -1.22 16.65 -13.85
C ASP A 69 -2.17 17.18 -14.93
N ASP A 70 -2.52 18.46 -14.83
CA ASP A 70 -3.41 19.14 -15.77
C ASP A 70 -2.80 19.23 -17.19
N ALA A 71 -1.48 19.04 -17.31
CA ALA A 71 -0.73 18.95 -18.55
C ALA A 71 -0.58 17.50 -19.05
N ASN A 72 -1.32 16.54 -18.47
CA ASN A 72 -1.32 15.13 -18.82
C ASN A 72 0.03 14.40 -18.57
N LYS A 73 0.91 14.95 -17.74
CA LYS A 73 2.20 14.38 -17.36
C LYS A 73 2.11 13.60 -16.05
N ASN A 74 2.88 12.51 -15.95
CA ASN A 74 2.91 11.69 -14.73
C ASN A 74 3.59 12.44 -13.59
N GLN A 75 2.94 12.47 -12.43
CA GLN A 75 3.43 13.05 -11.20
C GLN A 75 3.08 12.18 -9.99
N ALA A 76 3.78 12.39 -8.87
CA ALA A 76 3.36 11.84 -7.60
C ALA A 76 2.02 12.46 -7.17
N PHE A 77 1.24 11.71 -6.39
CA PHE A 77 0.00 12.24 -5.82
C PHE A 77 0.27 13.48 -4.98
N SER A 78 -0.53 14.54 -5.19
CA SER A 78 -0.47 15.71 -4.32
C SER A 78 -0.92 15.38 -2.90
N CYS A 79 -0.37 16.10 -1.91
CA CYS A 79 -0.83 16.03 -0.53
C CYS A 79 -2.36 16.25 -0.44
N ASP A 80 -2.90 17.21 -1.18
CA ASP A 80 -4.32 17.58 -1.11
C ASP A 80 -5.24 16.50 -1.69
N LYS A 81 -4.78 15.73 -2.68
CA LYS A 81 -5.52 14.64 -3.34
C LYS A 81 -5.21 13.25 -2.76
N ALA A 82 -4.35 13.19 -1.75
CA ALA A 82 -4.01 11.93 -1.09
C ALA A 82 -5.16 11.47 -0.18
N THR A 83 -5.45 10.17 -0.24
CA THR A 83 -6.31 9.49 0.72
C THR A 83 -5.64 9.44 2.10
N ASP A 84 -6.41 9.11 3.13
CA ASP A 84 -5.90 8.97 4.50
C ASP A 84 -4.87 7.86 4.58
N LEU A 85 -5.10 6.76 3.84
CA LEU A 85 -4.24 5.58 3.82
C LEU A 85 -3.83 5.22 2.38
N LEU A 86 -2.56 4.86 2.20
CA LEU A 86 -2.09 4.06 1.07
C LEU A 86 -1.87 2.61 1.55
N VAL A 87 -2.74 1.71 1.11
CA VAL A 87 -2.67 0.28 1.46
C VAL A 87 -2.03 -0.49 0.32
N ILE A 88 -0.88 -1.10 0.58
CA ILE A 88 -0.13 -1.91 -0.39
C ILE A 88 -0.13 -3.36 0.05
N ASN A 89 -0.77 -4.19 -0.76
CA ASN A 89 -0.84 -5.64 -0.58
C ASN A 89 0.40 -6.29 -1.19
N THR A 90 0.97 -7.22 -0.44
CA THR A 90 2.16 -7.98 -0.85
C THR A 90 1.89 -9.47 -0.70
N PHE A 91 2.30 -10.21 -1.71
CA PHE A 91 2.14 -11.65 -1.78
C PHE A 91 3.51 -12.30 -1.93
N SER A 92 3.78 -13.36 -1.15
CA SER A 92 5.01 -14.15 -1.33
C SER A 92 4.73 -15.42 -2.14
N SER A 93 5.80 -16.01 -2.68
CA SER A 93 5.74 -17.32 -3.34
C SER A 93 5.34 -18.47 -2.42
N ARG A 94 5.36 -18.26 -1.09
CA ARG A 94 4.97 -19.24 -0.07
C ARG A 94 3.55 -18.98 0.45
N ASN A 95 2.69 -18.38 -0.36
CA ASN A 95 1.30 -18.03 -0.01
C ASN A 95 1.15 -17.14 1.23
N ARG A 96 2.18 -16.35 1.56
CA ARG A 96 2.09 -15.32 2.59
C ARG A 96 1.42 -14.08 2.03
N LEU A 97 0.51 -13.51 2.80
CA LEU A 97 -0.18 -12.26 2.52
C LEU A 97 0.17 -11.24 3.61
N GLY A 98 0.55 -10.05 3.19
CA GLY A 98 0.85 -8.95 4.10
C GLY A 98 0.46 -7.63 3.52
N GLN A 99 0.15 -6.68 4.39
CA GLN A 99 -0.27 -5.34 4.02
C GLN A 99 0.65 -4.32 4.67
N PHE A 100 1.06 -3.36 3.85
CA PHE A 100 1.52 -2.08 4.35
C PHE A 100 0.36 -1.11 4.39
N VAL A 101 0.19 -0.41 5.51
CA VAL A 101 -0.85 0.59 5.70
C VAL A 101 -0.17 1.90 6.06
N PHE A 102 0.11 2.72 5.06
CA PHE A 102 0.83 3.97 5.26
C PHE A 102 -0.14 5.14 5.44
N PRO A 103 -0.19 5.77 6.62
CA PRO A 103 -0.90 7.03 6.82
C PRO A 103 -0.31 8.15 5.96
N LYS A 104 -1.16 9.10 5.58
CA LYS A 104 -0.78 10.29 4.80
C LYS A 104 0.42 11.03 5.39
N GLU A 105 0.49 11.15 6.72
CA GLU A 105 1.57 11.82 7.45
C GLU A 105 2.92 11.13 7.23
N VAL A 106 2.90 9.80 7.18
CA VAL A 106 4.09 8.97 6.94
C VAL A 106 4.54 9.10 5.49
N LEU A 107 3.59 9.13 4.55
CA LEU A 107 3.88 9.38 3.14
C LEU A 107 4.51 10.77 2.93
N LEU A 108 4.06 11.79 3.67
CA LEU A 108 4.68 13.12 3.66
C LEU A 108 6.10 13.09 4.24
N LYS A 109 6.26 12.51 5.44
CA LYS A 109 7.56 12.39 6.14
C LYS A 109 8.62 11.72 5.26
N HIS A 110 8.24 10.74 4.45
CA HIS A 110 9.14 10.00 3.55
C HIS A 110 9.20 10.55 2.11
N ASN A 111 8.70 11.77 1.88
CA ASN A 111 8.69 12.47 0.59
C ASN A 111 8.07 11.62 -0.54
N ILE A 112 7.01 10.88 -0.23
CA ILE A 112 6.26 10.07 -1.18
C ILE A 112 5.22 10.94 -1.89
N LEU A 113 4.52 11.80 -1.15
CA LEU A 113 3.55 12.74 -1.73
C LEU A 113 4.25 13.99 -2.26
N LYS A 114 3.65 14.59 -3.29
CA LYS A 114 4.02 15.90 -3.81
C LYS A 114 3.48 16.99 -2.90
N THR A 115 4.31 17.96 -2.55
CA THR A 115 3.92 19.19 -1.85
C THR A 115 4.35 20.41 -2.68
N ALA A 116 4.16 21.63 -2.16
CA ALA A 116 4.70 22.83 -2.78
C ALA A 116 6.26 22.82 -2.86
N THR A 117 6.93 22.08 -1.97
CA THR A 117 8.40 22.06 -1.85
C THR A 117 9.02 20.72 -2.26
N THR A 118 8.23 19.65 -2.40
CA THR A 118 8.74 18.32 -2.74
C THR A 118 8.03 17.73 -3.96
N LYS A 119 8.81 17.12 -4.87
CA LYS A 119 8.28 16.48 -6.08
C LYS A 119 7.46 15.21 -5.80
N GLY A 120 7.69 14.57 -4.65
CA GLY A 120 7.13 13.25 -4.32
C GLY A 120 7.75 12.10 -5.12
N LYS A 121 7.19 10.90 -4.96
CA LYS A 121 7.56 9.67 -5.67
C LYS A 121 6.35 9.10 -6.40
N MET A 122 6.60 8.57 -7.60
CA MET A 122 5.57 7.92 -8.44
C MET A 122 5.48 6.41 -8.21
N ALA A 123 6.49 5.83 -7.57
CA ALA A 123 6.60 4.42 -7.28
C ALA A 123 7.61 4.21 -6.15
N MET A 124 7.53 3.05 -5.48
CA MET A 124 8.57 2.62 -4.56
C MET A 124 8.71 1.10 -4.53
N ARG A 125 9.78 0.64 -3.88
CA ARG A 125 9.87 -0.73 -3.40
C ARG A 125 9.42 -0.80 -1.96
N VAL A 126 8.59 -1.79 -1.67
CA VAL A 126 8.24 -2.19 -0.31
C VAL A 126 8.94 -3.49 0.04
N TYR A 127 9.33 -3.65 1.30
CA TYR A 127 10.09 -4.79 1.78
C TYR A 127 9.32 -5.49 2.91
N PRO A 128 8.39 -6.41 2.59
CA PRO A 128 7.70 -7.23 3.59
C PRO A 128 8.66 -7.88 4.57
N LEU A 129 8.17 -8.29 5.74
CA LEU A 129 8.99 -8.91 6.80
C LEU A 129 9.83 -10.10 6.31
N TRP A 130 9.36 -10.79 5.26
CA TRP A 130 10.02 -11.95 4.69
C TRP A 130 11.12 -11.63 3.67
N ASP A 131 11.18 -10.40 3.18
CA ASP A 131 12.26 -9.96 2.31
C ASP A 131 13.47 -9.55 3.15
N LYS A 132 14.68 -9.97 2.74
CA LYS A 132 15.94 -9.67 3.45
C LYS A 132 16.84 -8.81 2.56
N PRO A 133 16.61 -7.49 2.47
CA PRO A 133 17.45 -6.60 1.67
C PRO A 133 18.88 -6.56 2.22
N THR A 134 19.86 -6.52 1.31
CA THR A 134 21.29 -6.49 1.67
C THR A 134 21.92 -5.10 1.53
N ASN A 135 21.36 -4.23 0.69
CA ASN A 135 21.90 -2.88 0.49
C ASN A 135 21.43 -1.91 1.59
N LYS A 136 22.29 -0.95 1.95
CA LYS A 136 22.05 -0.01 3.06
C LYS A 136 20.76 0.81 2.91
N GLN A 137 20.42 1.21 1.69
CA GLN A 137 19.22 2.02 1.43
C GLN A 137 17.93 1.23 1.62
N ALA A 138 17.90 -0.02 1.14
CA ALA A 138 16.77 -0.92 1.26
C ALA A 138 16.58 -1.37 2.71
N ILE A 139 17.65 -1.62 3.47
CA ILE A 139 17.57 -1.91 4.91
C ILE A 139 16.94 -0.72 5.67
N LYS A 140 17.42 0.50 5.41
CA LYS A 140 16.84 1.72 6.01
C LYS A 140 15.37 1.90 5.61
N THR A 141 15.02 1.57 4.36
CA THR A 141 13.66 1.67 3.85
C THR A 141 12.74 0.64 4.50
N GLN A 142 13.19 -0.61 4.57
CA GLN A 142 12.46 -1.68 5.24
C GLN A 142 12.20 -1.34 6.71
N LYS A 143 13.19 -0.80 7.43
CA LYS A 143 13.04 -0.47 8.86
C LYS A 143 11.79 0.36 9.14
N TRP A 144 11.62 1.49 8.45
CA TRP A 144 10.45 2.34 8.66
C TRP A 144 9.18 1.73 8.07
N GLN A 145 9.28 0.97 6.97
CA GLN A 145 8.11 0.34 6.36
C GLN A 145 7.50 -0.74 7.26
N LEU A 146 8.34 -1.48 8.00
CA LEU A 146 7.88 -2.54 8.90
C LEU A 146 7.11 -2.01 10.11
N GLU A 147 7.26 -0.74 10.47
CA GLU A 147 6.41 -0.09 11.49
C GLU A 147 4.94 0.00 11.04
N TYR A 148 4.68 -0.13 9.74
CA TYR A 148 3.35 -0.04 9.12
C TYR A 148 2.95 -1.33 8.40
N PHE A 149 3.63 -2.44 8.70
CA PHE A 149 3.43 -3.73 8.05
C PHE A 149 2.84 -4.75 9.00
N PHE A 150 1.94 -5.58 8.48
CA PHE A 150 1.54 -6.80 9.13
C PHE A 150 1.31 -7.92 8.13
N GLU A 151 1.40 -9.15 8.62
CA GLU A 151 1.08 -10.36 7.89
C GLU A 151 -0.30 -10.86 8.36
N ILE A 152 -1.24 -10.99 7.41
CA ILE A 152 -2.66 -11.27 7.70
C ILE A 152 -2.86 -12.63 8.37
N ASN A 153 -2.03 -13.61 8.04
CA ASN A 153 -2.12 -14.97 8.59
C ASN A 153 -1.10 -15.24 9.71
N ASN A 154 -0.57 -14.21 10.36
CA ASN A 154 0.41 -14.40 11.43
C ASN A 154 -0.27 -14.60 12.79
N PRO A 155 -0.22 -15.81 13.39
CA PRO A 155 -0.88 -16.09 14.67
C PRO A 155 -0.28 -15.33 15.86
N ASN A 156 0.88 -14.68 15.68
CA ASN A 156 1.64 -14.05 16.76
C ASN A 156 1.42 -12.55 16.90
N ILE A 157 0.59 -11.91 16.05
CA ILE A 157 0.32 -10.47 16.17
C ILE A 157 -1.06 -10.28 16.81
N PRO A 158 -1.15 -9.59 17.98
CA PRO A 158 -2.43 -9.31 18.61
C PRO A 158 -3.36 -8.57 17.64
N HIS A 159 -4.60 -9.03 17.59
CA HIS A 159 -5.59 -8.49 16.67
C HIS A 159 -5.78 -6.97 16.85
N SER A 160 -5.72 -6.47 18.08
CA SER A 160 -5.82 -5.05 18.42
C SER A 160 -4.70 -4.19 17.83
N ASP A 161 -3.48 -4.72 17.66
CA ASP A 161 -2.36 -3.97 17.08
C ASP A 161 -2.52 -3.83 15.56
N LEU A 162 -3.15 -4.81 14.90
CA LEU A 162 -3.50 -4.74 13.47
C LEU A 162 -4.52 -3.63 13.20
N LEU A 163 -5.52 -3.49 14.08
CA LEU A 163 -6.59 -2.49 13.94
C LEU A 163 -6.08 -1.06 14.11
N LYS A 164 -5.04 -0.83 14.93
CA LYS A 164 -4.46 0.51 15.13
C LYS A 164 -3.93 1.15 13.86
N LEU A 165 -3.55 0.35 12.86
CA LEU A 165 -3.07 0.88 11.58
C LEU A 165 -4.19 1.46 10.72
N TYR A 166 -5.45 1.12 11.02
CA TYR A 166 -6.64 1.57 10.29
C TYR A 166 -7.49 2.61 11.03
N CYS A 167 -7.13 2.94 12.27
CA CYS A 167 -7.85 3.89 13.14
C CYS A 167 -7.13 5.25 13.19
#